data_AF-G4NC76-F1
#
_entry.id   AF-G4NC76-F1
#
_cell.length_a   1.000
_cell.length_b   1.000
_cell.length_c   1.000
_cell.angle_alpha   90.00
_cell.angle_beta   90.00
_cell.angle_gamma   90.00
#
_symmetry.space_group_name_H-M   'P 1'
#
loop_
_entity.id
_entity.type
_entity.pdbx_description
1 polymer ?
#
loop_
_entity_poly.entity_id
_entity_poly.type
_entity_poly.pdbx_seq_one_letter_code
_entity_poly.pdbx_strand_id
1 'polypeptide(L)'
;MPPSPTHRVPRKKVAVVGSGSAGIAALWALNRTHHDVYLYEAAGRLGGHTNTVPFHHGKYTTLVDTGFIVMNTATYPNFINFLKKIGVPTAVTEMSFGISRDHGLFEWAGTSLGAIFCQLRNVFSWRMWRMIFDIVRFNQLALDLLRYEEGHDTNSKKRIDLDESIGHYLEREGYSDAFRDDYLIPMTACVWSTSPDKCLLEFPAITLVRFLWNHHLLSTISKRPDWLTIPDGSKAYVDAVMKGFPPNHLFLNTPVKSLSNDADGRVRLHLEGGKSEVYDHVILATHGDQAYSIIQDSATPQERQIMSCFETSANTAFLHSDLSLMPVSRKAWSSWNFLTLSNRDTGRSNTDQVSLTYNMNILQHIPRDIFGDVLVTLNPLHDPDPKTVQGRFEYRHPLYTPAAVRAQGMLDRIQNKRGISYAGAWTKYGFHEDGFSSGLKVATEHLGANLPFQFKDSTFSRGKKPRLGLKNLFIRMGIHWLQIWLDALGWLGRLVFGTPVPAYRMNGNGMTNGRKANGVNGVNGHHGMNGTKERLA
;
A
#
# COMPACT_ATOMS: atom_id res chain seq x y z
N MET A 1 -34.18 -18.49 36.10
CA MET A 1 -33.79 -17.09 35.86
C MET A 1 -34.44 -16.64 34.57
N PRO A 2 -35.13 -15.49 34.54
CA PRO A 2 -35.52 -14.89 33.27
C PRO A 2 -34.25 -14.51 32.48
N PRO A 3 -34.28 -14.53 31.13
CA PRO A 3 -33.15 -14.09 30.34
C PRO A 3 -32.79 -12.65 30.71
N SER A 4 -31.50 -12.42 30.97
CA SER A 4 -30.92 -11.08 31.17
C SER A 4 -31.40 -10.15 30.05
N PRO A 5 -31.78 -8.88 30.35
CA PRO A 5 -32.22 -7.94 29.34
C PRO A 5 -31.11 -7.79 28.31
N THR A 6 -31.31 -8.36 27.13
CA THR A 6 -30.44 -8.11 25.98
C THR A 6 -30.42 -6.60 25.78
N HIS A 7 -29.27 -5.95 25.98
CA HIS A 7 -29.05 -4.57 25.55
C HIS A 7 -29.33 -4.53 24.04
N ARG A 8 -30.57 -4.25 23.66
CA ARG A 8 -30.96 -4.10 22.26
C ARG A 8 -30.41 -2.75 21.83
N VAL A 9 -29.35 -2.77 21.02
CA VAL A 9 -28.90 -1.58 20.29
C VAL A 9 -30.14 -1.01 19.57
N PRO A 10 -30.46 0.28 19.71
CA PRO A 10 -31.60 0.88 19.02
C PRO A 10 -31.42 0.82 17.51
N ARG A 11 -32.54 0.69 16.76
CA ARG A 11 -32.52 0.84 15.30
C ARG A 11 -31.96 2.22 14.94
N LYS A 12 -31.10 2.24 13.93
CA LYS A 12 -30.46 3.45 13.41
C LYS A 12 -30.59 3.48 11.89
N LYS A 13 -30.78 4.66 11.33
CA LYS A 13 -30.59 4.96 9.91
C LYS A 13 -29.10 5.23 9.68
N VAL A 14 -28.45 4.40 8.87
CA VAL A 14 -26.99 4.39 8.66
C VAL A 14 -26.66 4.67 7.21
N ALA A 15 -25.81 5.66 6.95
CA ALA A 15 -25.20 5.84 5.63
C ALA A 15 -23.80 5.22 5.59
N VAL A 16 -23.50 4.46 4.55
CA VAL A 16 -22.16 4.01 4.18
C VAL A 16 -21.74 4.81 2.95
N VAL A 17 -20.66 5.57 3.05
CA VAL A 17 -20.16 6.43 1.98
C VAL A 17 -18.89 5.80 1.40
N GLY A 18 -18.98 5.34 0.16
CA GLY A 18 -17.94 4.59 -0.54
C GLY A 18 -18.25 3.08 -0.56
N SER A 19 -18.18 2.48 -1.74
CA SER A 19 -18.45 1.05 -1.97
C SER A 19 -17.18 0.21 -2.16
N GLY A 20 -16.03 0.71 -1.70
CA GLY A 20 -14.80 -0.07 -1.63
C GLY A 20 -14.90 -1.27 -0.66
N SER A 21 -13.80 -1.99 -0.47
CA SER A 21 -13.75 -3.17 0.42
C SER A 21 -14.28 -2.89 1.84
N ALA A 22 -13.96 -1.73 2.41
CA ALA A 22 -14.46 -1.29 3.71
C ALA A 22 -15.98 -1.08 3.73
N GLY A 23 -16.53 -0.42 2.71
CA GLY A 23 -17.95 -0.13 2.61
C GLY A 23 -18.77 -1.40 2.42
N ILE A 24 -18.32 -2.29 1.53
CA ILE A 24 -18.96 -3.59 1.30
C ILE A 24 -18.90 -4.48 2.54
N ALA A 25 -17.78 -4.46 3.28
CA ALA A 25 -17.66 -5.19 4.54
C ALA A 25 -18.66 -4.68 5.60
N ALA A 26 -18.73 -3.36 5.79
CA ALA A 26 -19.67 -2.74 6.72
C ALA A 26 -21.11 -3.05 6.32
N LEU A 27 -21.44 -2.89 5.03
CA LEU A 27 -22.77 -3.19 4.49
C LEU A 27 -23.16 -4.64 4.75
N TRP A 28 -22.28 -5.59 4.40
CA TRP A 28 -22.54 -7.02 4.59
C TRP A 28 -22.78 -7.39 6.06
N ALA A 29 -21.99 -6.82 6.98
CA ALA A 29 -22.14 -7.06 8.40
C ALA A 29 -23.45 -6.45 8.94
N LEU A 30 -23.80 -5.24 8.51
CA LEU A 30 -25.00 -4.53 8.96
C LEU A 30 -26.30 -5.04 8.32
N ASN A 31 -26.27 -5.61 7.12
CA ASN A 31 -27.46 -6.15 6.44
C ASN A 31 -28.12 -7.31 7.21
N ARG A 32 -27.43 -7.87 8.21
CA ARG A 32 -27.96 -8.91 9.12
C ARG A 32 -28.48 -8.35 10.44
N THR A 33 -28.55 -7.04 10.56
CA THR A 33 -29.02 -6.33 11.76
C THR A 33 -30.38 -5.70 11.48
N HIS A 34 -30.94 -5.05 12.49
CA HIS A 34 -32.19 -4.31 12.40
C HIS A 34 -31.99 -2.86 11.94
N HIS A 35 -30.74 -2.43 11.65
CA HIS A 35 -30.43 -1.09 11.15
C HIS A 35 -30.93 -0.88 9.71
N ASP A 36 -31.22 0.37 9.38
CA ASP A 36 -31.65 0.79 8.05
C ASP A 36 -30.45 1.38 7.29
N VAL A 37 -29.86 0.59 6.38
CA VAL A 37 -28.54 0.90 5.79
C VAL A 37 -28.66 1.37 4.35
N TYR A 38 -27.99 2.47 4.03
CA TYR A 38 -27.95 3.11 2.72
C TYR A 38 -26.51 3.20 2.23
N LEU A 39 -26.26 2.88 0.97
CA LEU A 39 -24.93 2.92 0.36
C LEU A 39 -24.85 4.04 -0.68
N TYR A 40 -23.88 4.93 -0.53
CA TYR A 40 -23.55 6.00 -1.46
C TYR A 40 -22.23 5.72 -2.16
N GLU A 41 -22.21 5.81 -3.48
CA GLU A 41 -21.02 5.64 -4.30
C GLU A 41 -20.93 6.77 -5.32
N ALA A 42 -19.75 7.39 -5.40
CA ALA A 42 -19.49 8.49 -6.31
C ALA A 42 -19.41 8.02 -7.77
N ALA A 43 -18.92 6.80 -8.01
CA ALA A 43 -18.82 6.22 -9.34
C ALA A 43 -20.13 5.58 -9.83
N GLY A 44 -20.19 5.28 -11.12
CA GLY A 44 -21.26 4.50 -11.74
C GLY A 44 -21.15 2.99 -11.49
N ARG A 45 -20.20 2.54 -10.65
CA ARG A 45 -19.95 1.13 -10.34
C ARG A 45 -19.57 0.94 -8.87
N LEU A 46 -19.84 -0.25 -8.36
CA LEU A 46 -19.42 -0.67 -7.02
C LEU A 46 -17.99 -1.21 -7.00
N GLY A 47 -17.41 -1.27 -5.81
CA GLY A 47 -16.18 -2.02 -5.51
C GLY A 47 -14.92 -1.16 -5.41
N GLY A 48 -14.92 0.07 -5.95
CA GLY A 48 -13.75 0.94 -5.94
C GLY A 48 -12.52 0.25 -6.57
N HIS A 49 -11.51 -0.06 -5.75
CA HIS A 49 -10.30 -0.77 -6.17
C HIS A 49 -10.56 -2.25 -6.56
N THR A 50 -11.67 -2.84 -6.15
CA THR A 50 -12.18 -4.10 -6.70
C THR A 50 -12.76 -3.82 -8.06
N ASN A 51 -12.01 -4.15 -9.11
CA ASN A 51 -12.38 -3.85 -10.49
C ASN A 51 -12.06 -5.05 -11.38
N THR A 52 -13.10 -5.71 -11.85
CA THR A 52 -13.03 -6.83 -12.79
C THR A 52 -13.66 -6.37 -14.10
N VAL A 53 -12.93 -6.48 -15.21
CA VAL A 53 -13.35 -6.01 -16.53
C VAL A 53 -13.16 -7.08 -17.60
N PRO A 54 -13.92 -7.06 -18.70
CA PRO A 54 -13.72 -8.02 -19.79
C PRO A 54 -12.42 -7.73 -20.55
N PHE A 55 -11.73 -8.79 -20.96
CA PHE A 55 -10.64 -8.80 -21.93
C PHE A 55 -11.04 -9.68 -23.12
N HIS A 56 -10.91 -9.14 -24.32
CA HIS A 56 -11.34 -9.76 -25.57
C HIS A 56 -10.14 -10.23 -26.39
N HIS A 57 -10.22 -11.45 -26.91
CA HIS A 57 -9.26 -11.99 -27.88
C HIS A 57 -10.02 -12.75 -28.99
N GLY A 58 -10.18 -12.11 -30.14
CA GLY A 58 -11.05 -12.63 -31.21
C GLY A 58 -12.49 -12.81 -30.73
N LYS A 59 -12.99 -14.05 -30.74
CA LYS A 59 -14.34 -14.39 -30.26
C LYS A 59 -14.41 -14.74 -28.76
N TYR A 60 -13.27 -14.84 -28.08
CA TYR A 60 -13.20 -15.24 -26.68
C TYR A 60 -13.18 -14.01 -25.77
N THR A 61 -13.81 -14.13 -24.61
CA THR A 61 -13.79 -13.11 -23.56
C THR A 61 -13.46 -13.76 -22.22
N THR A 62 -12.60 -13.13 -21.43
CA THR A 62 -12.32 -13.50 -20.04
C THR A 62 -12.46 -12.28 -19.14
N LEU A 63 -12.63 -12.50 -17.84
CA LEU A 63 -12.67 -11.44 -16.83
C LEU A 63 -11.28 -11.25 -16.21
N VAL A 64 -10.86 -9.99 -16.07
CA VAL A 64 -9.53 -9.62 -15.57
C VAL A 64 -9.68 -8.61 -14.44
N ASP A 65 -9.06 -8.92 -13.30
CA ASP A 65 -8.90 -7.98 -12.20
C ASP A 65 -7.80 -6.98 -12.52
N THR A 66 -8.12 -5.69 -12.45
CA THR A 66 -7.17 -4.61 -12.76
C THR A 66 -6.77 -3.80 -11.52
N GLY A 67 -7.32 -4.13 -10.35
CA GLY A 67 -7.01 -3.50 -9.08
C GLY A 67 -6.66 -4.54 -8.01
N PHE A 68 -7.66 -4.99 -7.24
CA PHE A 68 -7.46 -6.10 -6.31
C PHE A 68 -7.44 -7.46 -7.01
N ILE A 69 -6.29 -8.15 -7.01
CA ILE A 69 -6.07 -9.40 -7.76
C ILE A 69 -5.84 -10.62 -6.85
N VAL A 70 -5.07 -10.44 -5.77
CA VAL A 70 -4.59 -11.55 -4.92
C VAL A 70 -4.70 -11.26 -3.43
N MET A 71 -4.79 -12.34 -2.65
CA MET A 71 -4.82 -12.33 -1.19
C MET A 71 -3.87 -13.39 -0.62
N ASN A 72 -3.38 -13.19 0.60
CA ASN A 72 -2.45 -14.10 1.27
C ASN A 72 -3.13 -14.76 2.47
N THR A 73 -3.04 -16.09 2.57
CA THR A 73 -3.68 -16.87 3.64
C THR A 73 -3.25 -16.47 5.07
N ALA A 74 -2.07 -15.88 5.25
CA ALA A 74 -1.58 -15.43 6.56
C ALA A 74 -2.09 -14.04 6.96
N THR A 75 -2.31 -13.14 5.99
CA THR A 75 -2.60 -11.72 6.26
C THR A 75 -3.99 -11.28 5.83
N TYR A 76 -4.84 -12.18 5.33
CA TYR A 76 -6.23 -11.92 4.93
C TYR A 76 -7.26 -12.79 5.71
N PRO A 77 -7.12 -12.95 7.04
CA PRO A 77 -7.95 -13.90 7.76
C PRO A 77 -9.44 -13.57 7.72
N ASN A 78 -9.84 -12.29 7.81
CA ASN A 78 -11.26 -11.94 7.84
C ASN A 78 -11.88 -12.02 6.45
N PHE A 79 -11.18 -11.53 5.42
CA PHE A 79 -11.66 -11.59 4.05
C PHE A 79 -11.83 -13.03 3.56
N ILE A 80 -10.86 -13.91 3.83
CA ILE A 80 -10.96 -15.33 3.45
C ILE A 80 -12.12 -16.03 4.18
N ASN A 81 -12.31 -15.77 5.47
CA ASN A 81 -13.44 -16.31 6.21
C ASN A 81 -14.78 -15.80 5.66
N PHE A 82 -14.84 -14.52 5.27
CA PHE A 82 -15.99 -13.93 4.61
C PHE A 82 -16.30 -14.62 3.27
N LEU A 83 -15.32 -14.75 2.37
CA LEU A 83 -15.51 -15.40 1.06
C LEU A 83 -16.07 -16.82 1.22
N LYS A 84 -15.52 -17.59 2.17
CA LYS A 84 -16.04 -18.91 2.52
C LYS A 84 -17.50 -18.88 2.98
N LYS A 85 -17.92 -17.86 3.74
CA LYS A 85 -19.29 -17.73 4.24
C LYS A 85 -20.29 -17.29 3.17
N ILE A 86 -19.87 -16.54 2.17
CA ILE A 86 -20.73 -16.14 1.05
C ILE A 86 -20.65 -17.10 -0.15
N GLY A 87 -19.83 -18.15 -0.04
CA GLY A 87 -19.71 -19.19 -1.08
C GLY A 87 -18.92 -18.75 -2.31
N VAL A 88 -18.05 -17.76 -2.19
CA VAL A 88 -17.17 -17.33 -3.30
C VAL A 88 -15.89 -18.18 -3.26
N PRO A 89 -15.59 -18.95 -4.32
CA PRO A 89 -14.42 -19.82 -4.35
C PRO A 89 -13.12 -19.02 -4.49
N THR A 90 -12.03 -19.61 -4.01
CA THR A 90 -10.67 -19.11 -4.20
C THR A 90 -9.80 -20.20 -4.81
N ALA A 91 -8.78 -19.81 -5.57
CA ALA A 91 -7.79 -20.71 -6.13
C ALA A 91 -6.38 -20.28 -5.70
N VAL A 92 -5.49 -21.26 -5.49
CA VAL A 92 -4.08 -21.00 -5.23
C VAL A 92 -3.46 -20.35 -6.48
N THR A 93 -2.60 -19.36 -6.26
CA THR A 93 -1.89 -18.64 -7.33
C THR A 93 -0.44 -18.37 -6.93
N GLU A 94 0.36 -17.98 -7.91
CA GLU A 94 1.76 -17.63 -7.71
C GLU A 94 1.95 -16.13 -7.52
N MET A 95 2.86 -15.77 -6.63
CA MET A 95 3.26 -14.40 -6.34
C MET A 95 4.77 -14.24 -6.49
N SER A 96 5.24 -14.36 -7.72
CA SER A 96 6.64 -14.18 -8.06
C SER A 96 6.96 -12.74 -8.45
N PHE A 97 8.21 -12.33 -8.22
CA PHE A 97 8.69 -10.98 -8.47
C PHE A 97 9.96 -11.01 -9.33
N GLY A 98 10.02 -10.10 -10.30
CA GLY A 98 11.18 -9.89 -11.16
C GLY A 98 11.42 -8.42 -11.45
N ILE A 99 12.66 -8.09 -11.81
CA ILE A 99 13.09 -6.75 -12.19
C ILE A 99 13.67 -6.79 -13.60
N SER A 100 13.34 -5.79 -14.40
CA SER A 100 14.04 -5.47 -15.64
C SER A 100 14.42 -3.99 -15.65
N ARG A 101 15.70 -3.72 -15.84
CA ARG A 101 16.25 -2.36 -15.89
C ARG A 101 16.89 -2.10 -17.24
N ASP A 102 16.73 -0.86 -17.71
CA ASP A 102 17.34 -0.33 -18.94
C ASP A 102 17.08 -1.24 -20.14
N HIS A 103 15.81 -1.55 -20.38
CA HIS A 103 15.39 -2.41 -21.49
C HIS A 103 16.12 -3.76 -21.53
N GLY A 104 16.35 -4.36 -20.36
CA GLY A 104 16.96 -5.68 -20.23
C GLY A 104 18.48 -5.68 -20.08
N LEU A 105 19.16 -4.53 -19.90
CA LEU A 105 20.58 -4.54 -19.53
C LEU A 105 20.82 -5.22 -18.18
N PHE A 106 19.85 -5.19 -17.28
CA PHE A 106 19.90 -5.95 -16.03
C PHE A 106 18.54 -6.57 -15.73
N GLU A 107 18.52 -7.89 -15.57
CA GLU A 107 17.32 -8.64 -15.24
C GLU A 107 17.63 -9.73 -14.22
N TRP A 108 16.70 -9.95 -13.30
CA TRP A 108 16.65 -11.13 -12.45
C TRP A 108 15.22 -11.34 -11.93
N ALA A 109 14.90 -12.58 -11.56
CA ALA A 109 13.62 -12.91 -10.93
C ALA A 109 13.77 -13.96 -9.84
N GLY A 110 12.86 -13.91 -8.86
CA GLY A 110 12.85 -14.79 -7.69
C GLY A 110 12.13 -16.14 -7.88
N THR A 111 11.77 -16.54 -9.10
CA THR A 111 11.01 -17.78 -9.37
C THR A 111 11.85 -19.05 -9.23
N SER A 112 13.14 -19.00 -9.57
CA SER A 112 14.04 -20.16 -9.53
C SER A 112 15.51 -19.71 -9.60
N LEU A 113 16.47 -20.61 -9.35
CA LEU A 113 17.90 -20.31 -9.54
C LEU A 113 18.21 -19.89 -10.99
N GLY A 114 17.56 -20.52 -11.97
CA GLY A 114 17.71 -20.16 -13.39
C GLY A 114 17.12 -18.79 -13.74
N ALA A 115 16.18 -18.29 -12.94
CA ALA A 115 15.58 -16.97 -13.11
C ALA A 115 16.37 -15.87 -12.37
N ILE A 116 17.00 -16.19 -11.23
CA ILE A 116 17.96 -15.29 -10.56
C ILE A 116 19.12 -14.99 -11.50
N PHE A 117 19.63 -16.03 -12.18
CA PHE A 117 20.67 -15.92 -13.19
C PHE A 117 20.09 -16.05 -14.61
N CYS A 118 18.97 -15.38 -14.89
CA CYS A 118 18.39 -15.35 -16.24
C CYS A 118 19.37 -14.79 -17.29
N GLN A 119 20.36 -14.03 -16.83
CA GLN A 119 21.53 -13.58 -17.58
C GLN A 119 22.79 -14.22 -16.98
N LEU A 120 23.43 -15.15 -17.70
CA LEU A 120 24.57 -15.94 -17.19
C LEU A 120 25.76 -15.09 -16.75
N ARG A 121 25.98 -13.91 -17.36
CA ARG A 121 27.01 -12.95 -16.93
C ARG A 121 26.89 -12.56 -15.45
N ASN A 122 25.67 -12.58 -14.90
CA ASN A 122 25.43 -12.21 -13.51
C ASN A 122 25.96 -13.26 -12.51
N VAL A 123 26.24 -14.50 -12.96
CA VAL A 123 26.90 -15.52 -12.12
C VAL A 123 28.30 -15.09 -11.71
N PHE A 124 28.98 -14.32 -12.56
CA PHE A 124 30.32 -13.80 -12.29
C PHE A 124 30.29 -12.38 -11.71
N SER A 125 29.11 -11.81 -11.47
CA SER A 125 28.97 -10.46 -10.95
C SER A 125 29.05 -10.43 -9.43
N TRP A 126 30.09 -9.77 -8.90
CA TRP A 126 30.21 -9.50 -7.47
C TRP A 126 28.97 -8.77 -6.92
N ARG A 127 28.44 -7.82 -7.69
CA ARG A 127 27.25 -7.03 -7.31
C ARG A 127 26.04 -7.94 -7.08
N MET A 128 25.83 -8.94 -7.95
CA MET A 128 24.74 -9.91 -7.83
C MET A 128 24.87 -10.77 -6.57
N TRP A 129 26.07 -11.30 -6.29
CA TRP A 129 26.30 -12.09 -5.07
C TRP A 129 26.20 -11.26 -3.80
N ARG A 130 26.68 -10.02 -3.80
CA ARG A 130 26.54 -9.09 -2.68
C ARG A 130 25.06 -8.80 -2.39
N MET A 131 24.24 -8.60 -3.43
CA MET A 131 22.78 -8.47 -3.30
C MET A 131 22.17 -9.71 -2.66
N ILE A 132 22.45 -10.91 -3.19
CA ILE A 132 21.90 -12.17 -2.67
C ILE A 132 22.26 -12.37 -1.18
N PHE A 133 23.51 -12.11 -0.81
CA PHE A 133 23.93 -12.16 0.58
C PHE A 133 23.16 -11.15 1.44
N ASP A 134 23.01 -9.92 0.98
CA ASP A 134 22.29 -8.88 1.72
C ASP A 134 20.78 -9.19 1.85
N ILE A 135 20.16 -9.87 0.88
CA ILE A 135 18.79 -10.39 1.02
C ILE A 135 18.70 -11.35 2.21
N VAL A 136 19.62 -12.33 2.28
CA VAL A 136 19.64 -13.30 3.38
C VAL A 136 19.95 -12.61 4.71
N ARG A 137 20.88 -11.66 4.71
CA ARG A 137 21.24 -10.84 5.87
C ARG A 137 20.05 -10.03 6.38
N PHE A 138 19.37 -9.30 5.51
CA PHE A 138 18.22 -8.48 5.85
C PHE A 138 17.08 -9.32 6.42
N ASN A 139 16.76 -10.45 5.78
CA ASN A 139 15.73 -11.38 6.25
C ASN A 139 15.96 -11.88 7.68
N GLN A 140 17.22 -11.95 8.12
CA GLN A 140 17.58 -12.41 9.46
C GLN A 140 17.74 -11.26 10.45
N LEU A 141 18.47 -10.20 10.10
CA LEU A 141 18.90 -9.15 11.02
C LEU A 141 17.87 -8.03 11.17
N ALA A 142 17.09 -7.72 10.12
CA ALA A 142 16.06 -6.68 10.19
C ALA A 142 15.00 -6.99 11.25
N LEU A 143 14.75 -8.27 11.53
CA LEU A 143 13.84 -8.73 12.60
C LEU A 143 14.18 -8.19 13.99
N ASP A 144 15.41 -7.75 14.23
CA ASP A 144 15.77 -7.16 15.52
C ASP A 144 15.05 -5.83 15.77
N LEU A 145 14.72 -5.04 14.73
CA LEU A 145 13.86 -3.85 14.86
C LEU A 145 12.53 -4.17 15.54
N LEU A 146 11.97 -5.35 15.26
CA LEU A 146 10.65 -5.77 15.78
C LEU A 146 10.69 -6.28 17.23
N ARG A 147 11.89 -6.59 17.76
CA ARG A 147 12.06 -7.10 19.12
C ARG A 147 12.03 -5.97 20.16
N TYR A 148 12.46 -4.79 19.75
CA TYR A 148 12.67 -3.62 20.59
C TYR A 148 11.51 -2.59 20.56
N GLU A 149 10.53 -2.76 19.66
CA GLU A 149 9.38 -1.84 19.47
C GLU A 149 8.55 -1.59 20.74
N GLU A 150 8.42 -2.58 21.64
CA GLU A 150 7.67 -2.45 22.91
C GLU A 150 8.57 -2.71 24.14
N GLY A 151 9.78 -2.16 24.16
CA GLY A 151 10.65 -2.19 25.33
C GLY A 151 10.90 -0.81 25.90
N HIS A 152 10.17 -0.41 26.95
CA HIS A 152 10.68 0.47 28.00
C HIS A 152 11.81 -0.24 28.77
N ASP A 153 12.77 -0.83 28.05
CA ASP A 153 13.94 -1.43 28.62
C ASP A 153 14.95 -0.30 28.81
N THR A 154 14.81 0.40 29.93
CA THR A 154 15.63 1.54 30.37
C THR A 154 17.13 1.20 30.47
N ASN A 155 17.50 -0.08 30.30
CA ASN A 155 18.87 -0.59 30.29
C ASN A 155 19.45 -0.86 28.89
N SER A 156 18.68 -0.71 27.80
CA SER A 156 19.24 -0.86 26.45
C SER A 156 19.89 0.44 25.98
N LYS A 157 21.21 0.46 25.82
CA LYS A 157 22.01 1.61 25.31
C LYS A 157 21.64 2.06 23.88
N LYS A 158 20.68 1.42 23.21
CA LYS A 158 20.29 1.68 21.82
C LYS A 158 18.84 2.18 21.78
N ARG A 159 18.65 3.49 21.90
CA ARG A 159 17.35 4.13 21.65
C ARG A 159 17.03 3.96 20.16
N ILE A 160 16.00 3.18 19.84
CA ILE A 160 15.55 3.02 18.47
C ILE A 160 14.71 4.23 18.12
N ASP A 161 15.05 4.88 17.01
CA ASP A 161 14.22 5.89 16.41
C ASP A 161 13.09 5.21 15.65
N LEU A 162 11.86 5.38 16.14
CA LEU A 162 10.65 4.79 15.54
C LEU A 162 10.32 5.43 14.18
N ASP A 163 10.85 6.62 13.92
CA ASP A 163 10.64 7.37 12.68
C ASP A 163 11.82 7.21 11.70
N GLU A 164 12.83 6.38 12.00
CA GLU A 164 13.95 6.11 11.09
C GLU A 164 13.43 5.58 9.74
N SER A 165 13.78 6.28 8.66
CA SER A 165 13.42 5.84 7.31
C SER A 165 14.19 4.58 6.92
N ILE A 166 13.63 3.79 6.00
CA ILE A 166 14.33 2.60 5.52
C ILE A 166 15.69 2.95 4.88
N GLY A 167 15.82 4.09 4.21
CA GLY A 167 17.09 4.54 3.65
C GLY A 167 18.18 4.72 4.70
N HIS A 168 17.88 5.45 5.78
CA HIS A 168 18.83 5.65 6.88
C HIS A 168 19.16 4.34 7.58
N TYR A 169 18.18 3.44 7.78
CA TYR A 169 18.43 2.12 8.33
C TYR A 169 19.44 1.31 7.47
N LEU A 170 19.25 1.32 6.15
CA LEU A 170 20.12 0.57 5.22
C LEU A 170 21.54 1.11 5.20
N GLU A 171 21.69 2.44 5.22
CA GLU A 171 22.99 3.11 5.30
C GLU A 171 23.70 2.81 6.62
N ARG A 172 22.99 2.98 7.74
CA ARG A 172 23.50 2.74 9.09
C ARG A 172 23.97 1.30 9.30
N GLU A 173 23.28 0.33 8.72
CA GLU A 173 23.63 -1.09 8.78
C GLU A 173 24.56 -1.53 7.62
N GLY A 174 24.97 -0.64 6.72
CA GLY A 174 25.94 -0.95 5.66
C GLY A 174 25.44 -2.00 4.65
N TYR A 175 24.18 -1.91 4.24
CA TYR A 175 23.66 -2.71 3.12
C TYR A 175 24.18 -2.18 1.78
N SER A 176 24.38 -3.06 0.81
CA SER A 176 24.87 -2.67 -0.52
C SER A 176 23.83 -1.91 -1.34
N ASP A 177 24.31 -1.04 -2.23
CA ASP A 177 23.46 -0.38 -3.23
C ASP A 177 22.73 -1.39 -4.13
N ALA A 178 23.35 -2.56 -4.37
CA ALA A 178 22.72 -3.65 -5.12
C ALA A 178 21.47 -4.17 -4.42
N PHE A 179 21.56 -4.43 -3.11
CA PHE A 179 20.39 -4.83 -2.33
C PHE A 179 19.33 -3.74 -2.24
N ARG A 180 19.76 -2.48 -2.01
CA ARG A 180 18.84 -1.34 -1.93
C ARG A 180 18.11 -1.15 -3.25
N ASP A 181 18.84 -0.97 -4.34
CA ASP A 181 18.31 -0.50 -5.62
C ASP A 181 17.80 -1.64 -6.51
N ASP A 182 18.37 -2.84 -6.42
CA ASP A 182 18.01 -3.96 -7.30
C ASP A 182 17.11 -4.99 -6.60
N TYR A 183 16.68 -4.76 -5.35
CA TYR A 183 15.77 -5.66 -4.62
C TYR A 183 14.78 -4.93 -3.73
N LEU A 184 15.25 -4.30 -2.64
CA LEU A 184 14.37 -3.89 -1.55
C LEU A 184 13.49 -2.70 -1.92
N ILE A 185 14.07 -1.65 -2.52
CA ILE A 185 13.32 -0.46 -2.91
C ILE A 185 12.36 -0.77 -4.07
N PRO A 186 12.75 -1.46 -5.15
CA PRO A 186 11.80 -1.92 -6.18
C PRO A 186 10.62 -2.70 -5.62
N MET A 187 10.88 -3.68 -4.75
CA MET A 187 9.82 -4.49 -4.12
C MET A 187 8.90 -3.60 -3.28
N THR A 188 9.46 -2.70 -2.47
CA THR A 188 8.66 -1.79 -1.63
C THR A 188 7.83 -0.82 -2.47
N ALA A 189 8.43 -0.23 -3.51
CA ALA A 189 7.76 0.66 -4.45
C ALA A 189 6.57 -0.02 -5.14
N CYS A 190 6.72 -1.27 -5.56
CA CYS A 190 5.64 -2.08 -6.14
C CYS A 190 4.51 -2.35 -5.14
N VAL A 191 4.86 -2.76 -3.93
CA VAL A 191 3.89 -3.16 -2.90
C VAL A 191 2.96 -2.01 -2.50
N TRP A 192 3.48 -0.77 -2.45
CA TRP A 192 2.69 0.42 -2.10
C TRP A 192 2.37 1.35 -3.27
N SER A 193 2.77 0.99 -4.50
CA SER A 193 2.59 1.82 -5.71
C SER A 193 3.00 3.28 -5.46
N THR A 194 4.19 3.45 -4.89
CA THR A 194 4.81 4.75 -4.62
C THR A 194 6.20 4.81 -5.22
N SER A 195 6.70 6.01 -5.45
CA SER A 195 7.98 6.19 -6.14
C SER A 195 9.15 5.67 -5.28
N PRO A 196 10.20 5.11 -5.92
CA PRO A 196 11.39 4.61 -5.21
C PRO A 196 12.00 5.58 -4.20
N ASP A 197 12.07 6.88 -4.52
CA ASP A 197 12.67 7.87 -3.64
C ASP A 197 11.81 8.14 -2.41
N LYS A 198 10.49 8.27 -2.60
CA LYS A 198 9.56 8.43 -1.47
C LYS A 198 9.61 7.23 -0.54
N CYS A 199 9.65 6.01 -1.10
CA CYS A 199 9.90 4.80 -0.32
C CYS A 199 11.16 4.90 0.53
N LEU A 200 12.27 5.30 -0.09
CA LEU A 200 13.58 5.36 0.57
C LEU A 200 13.62 6.42 1.68
N LEU A 201 13.05 7.59 1.43
CA LEU A 201 13.17 8.77 2.28
C LEU A 201 12.13 8.81 3.41
N GLU A 202 10.90 8.38 3.15
CA GLU A 202 9.77 8.63 4.05
C GLU A 202 9.21 7.38 4.72
N PHE A 203 9.47 6.18 4.17
CA PHE A 203 8.85 4.97 4.70
C PHE A 203 9.54 4.50 5.99
N PRO A 204 8.83 4.38 7.13
CA PRO A 204 9.44 3.97 8.38
C PRO A 204 9.97 2.53 8.33
N ALA A 205 11.22 2.32 8.74
CA ALA A 205 11.89 1.03 8.65
C ALA A 205 11.17 -0.06 9.44
N ILE A 206 10.68 0.25 10.64
CA ILE A 206 9.93 -0.69 11.50
C ILE A 206 8.64 -1.12 10.80
N THR A 207 7.89 -0.18 10.25
CA THR A 207 6.64 -0.46 9.52
C THR A 207 6.89 -1.40 8.34
N LEU A 208 7.94 -1.13 7.54
CA LEU A 208 8.30 -1.99 6.42
C LEU A 208 8.69 -3.39 6.87
N VAL A 209 9.57 -3.50 7.86
CA VAL A 209 10.05 -4.80 8.35
C VAL A 209 8.92 -5.60 8.99
N ARG A 210 8.02 -4.95 9.73
CA ARG A 210 6.80 -5.56 10.28
C ARG A 210 5.93 -6.12 9.16
N PHE A 211 5.69 -5.33 8.13
CA PHE A 211 4.94 -5.76 6.96
C PHE A 211 5.57 -6.97 6.27
N LEU A 212 6.86 -6.89 5.92
CA LEU A 212 7.58 -7.97 5.24
C LEU A 212 7.63 -9.24 6.10
N TRP A 213 7.73 -9.10 7.43
CA TRP A 213 7.68 -10.22 8.36
C TRP A 213 6.31 -10.90 8.33
N ASN A 214 5.23 -10.12 8.48
CA ASN A 214 3.85 -10.63 8.49
C ASN A 214 3.46 -11.30 7.16
N HIS A 215 3.92 -10.76 6.04
CA HIS A 215 3.64 -11.30 4.69
C HIS A 215 4.59 -12.43 4.26
N HIS A 216 5.50 -12.86 5.16
CA HIS A 216 6.50 -13.89 4.87
C HIS A 216 7.46 -13.55 3.73
N LEU A 217 7.63 -12.26 3.44
CA LEU A 217 8.59 -11.74 2.46
C LEU A 217 10.02 -11.70 3.01
N LEU A 218 10.19 -11.77 4.34
CA LEU A 218 11.50 -12.00 5.00
C LEU A 218 11.89 -13.48 5.11
N SER A 219 11.46 -14.34 4.18
CA SER A 219 11.78 -15.77 4.24
C SER A 219 12.34 -16.30 2.92
N THR A 220 13.57 -16.80 3.02
CA THR A 220 14.27 -17.55 1.97
C THR A 220 14.20 -19.06 2.17
N ILE A 221 13.83 -19.54 3.37
CA ILE A 221 13.97 -20.96 3.77
C ILE A 221 12.67 -21.57 4.34
N SER A 222 11.71 -20.75 4.81
CA SER A 222 10.45 -21.27 5.38
C SER A 222 9.38 -21.44 4.31
N LYS A 223 8.44 -22.39 4.53
CA LYS A 223 7.22 -22.51 3.73
C LYS A 223 6.49 -21.17 3.71
N ARG A 224 6.31 -20.60 2.52
CA ARG A 224 5.53 -19.37 2.32
C ARG A 224 4.04 -19.71 2.40
N PRO A 225 3.20 -18.83 2.95
CA PRO A 225 1.75 -18.99 2.89
C PRO A 225 1.29 -18.99 1.44
N ASP A 226 0.23 -19.74 1.17
CA ASP A 226 -0.36 -19.78 -0.16
C ASP A 226 -0.96 -18.41 -0.49
N TRP A 227 -0.69 -17.94 -1.71
CA TRP A 227 -1.39 -16.83 -2.31
C TRP A 227 -2.63 -17.37 -3.01
N LEU A 228 -3.72 -16.61 -2.94
CA LEU A 228 -5.01 -16.96 -3.51
C LEU A 228 -5.49 -15.86 -4.44
N THR A 229 -6.25 -16.24 -5.46
CA THR A 229 -7.03 -15.35 -6.33
C THR A 229 -8.49 -15.80 -6.35
N ILE A 230 -9.39 -14.97 -6.91
CA ILE A 230 -10.78 -15.32 -7.20
C ILE A 230 -10.85 -15.61 -8.71
N PRO A 231 -11.04 -16.86 -9.15
CA PRO A 231 -10.92 -17.24 -10.56
C PRO A 231 -11.80 -16.42 -11.52
N ASP A 232 -13.04 -16.14 -11.12
CA ASP A 232 -14.02 -15.38 -11.92
C ASP A 232 -13.91 -13.86 -11.73
N GLY A 233 -12.84 -13.41 -11.08
CA GLY A 233 -12.57 -12.02 -10.76
C GLY A 233 -13.15 -11.57 -9.42
N SER A 234 -12.46 -10.63 -8.81
CA SER A 234 -12.74 -10.10 -7.48
C SER A 234 -14.13 -9.46 -7.34
N LYS A 235 -14.76 -8.98 -8.42
CA LYS A 235 -16.12 -8.46 -8.40
C LYS A 235 -17.16 -9.47 -7.89
N ALA A 236 -16.89 -10.77 -7.99
CA ALA A 236 -17.79 -11.84 -7.54
C ALA A 236 -18.27 -11.68 -6.09
N TYR A 237 -17.41 -11.24 -5.16
CA TYR A 237 -17.83 -11.05 -3.77
C TYR A 237 -18.73 -9.82 -3.59
N VAL A 238 -18.52 -8.77 -4.39
CA VAL A 238 -19.39 -7.59 -4.38
C VAL A 238 -20.77 -7.99 -4.87
N ASP A 239 -20.84 -8.74 -5.96
CA ASP A 239 -22.12 -9.21 -6.53
C ASP A 239 -22.87 -10.13 -5.56
N ALA A 240 -22.15 -11.01 -4.85
CA ALA A 240 -22.72 -11.86 -3.82
C ALA A 240 -23.31 -11.07 -2.64
N VAL A 241 -22.66 -9.98 -2.20
CA VAL A 241 -23.19 -9.12 -1.12
C VAL A 241 -24.39 -8.32 -1.58
N MET A 242 -24.37 -7.82 -2.82
CA MET A 242 -25.43 -6.98 -3.36
C MET A 242 -26.67 -7.77 -3.79
N LYS A 243 -26.58 -9.10 -3.87
CA LYS A 243 -27.72 -9.96 -4.18
C LYS A 243 -28.84 -9.77 -3.15
N GLY A 244 -29.94 -9.18 -3.60
CA GLY A 244 -31.12 -8.90 -2.76
C GLY A 244 -31.01 -7.62 -1.92
N PHE A 245 -29.97 -6.79 -2.12
CA PHE A 245 -29.89 -5.48 -1.49
C PHE A 245 -30.96 -4.54 -2.07
N PRO A 246 -31.71 -3.78 -1.24
CA PRO A 246 -32.79 -2.92 -1.73
C PRO A 246 -32.28 -1.86 -2.72
N PRO A 247 -32.78 -1.82 -3.97
CA PRO A 247 -32.31 -0.86 -4.97
C PRO A 247 -32.51 0.61 -4.55
N ASN A 248 -33.56 0.89 -3.77
CA ASN A 248 -33.86 2.22 -3.24
C ASN A 248 -32.93 2.65 -2.09
N HIS A 249 -32.05 1.77 -1.62
CA HIS A 249 -31.02 2.08 -0.62
C HIS A 249 -29.61 2.19 -1.23
N LEU A 250 -29.50 2.04 -2.56
CA LEU A 250 -28.26 2.12 -3.30
C LEU A 250 -28.25 3.37 -4.17
N PHE A 251 -27.27 4.24 -3.97
CA PHE A 251 -27.10 5.49 -4.71
C PHE A 251 -25.74 5.51 -5.42
N LEU A 252 -25.74 5.10 -6.69
CA LEU A 252 -24.59 5.25 -7.60
C LEU A 252 -24.54 6.67 -8.18
N ASN A 253 -23.39 7.10 -8.70
CA ASN A 253 -23.17 8.45 -9.24
C ASN A 253 -23.61 9.56 -8.25
N THR A 254 -23.49 9.30 -6.95
CA THR A 254 -24.00 10.18 -5.89
C THR A 254 -22.84 10.54 -4.95
N PRO A 255 -21.93 11.43 -5.38
CA PRO A 255 -20.80 11.85 -4.55
C PRO A 255 -21.29 12.65 -3.34
N VAL A 256 -20.89 12.22 -2.14
CA VAL A 256 -21.06 13.00 -0.91
C VAL A 256 -20.02 14.11 -0.88
N LYS A 257 -20.47 15.37 -0.73
CA LYS A 257 -19.61 16.55 -0.78
C LYS A 257 -19.11 16.96 0.59
N SER A 258 -20.00 16.98 1.58
CA SER A 258 -19.64 17.31 2.95
C SER A 258 -20.57 16.69 3.98
N LEU A 259 -20.13 16.67 5.24
CA LEU A 259 -20.94 16.30 6.40
C LEU A 259 -21.05 17.47 7.39
N SER A 260 -22.20 17.57 8.04
CA SER A 260 -22.38 18.36 9.26
C SER A 260 -23.12 17.55 10.32
N ASN A 261 -23.07 17.97 11.58
CA ASN A 261 -23.97 17.46 12.61
C ASN A 261 -25.09 18.46 12.85
N ASP A 262 -26.31 17.95 12.98
CA ASP A 262 -27.46 18.72 13.45
C ASP A 262 -27.36 18.94 14.98
N ALA A 263 -28.15 19.88 15.51
CA ALA A 263 -28.13 20.22 16.94
C ALA A 263 -28.53 19.05 17.86
N ASP A 264 -29.27 18.07 17.34
CA ASP A 264 -29.68 16.85 18.03
C ASP A 264 -28.63 15.72 17.96
N GLY A 265 -27.49 15.98 17.32
CA GLY A 265 -26.38 15.04 17.18
C GLY A 265 -26.44 14.14 15.95
N ARG A 266 -27.53 14.16 15.17
CA ARG A 266 -27.61 13.41 13.91
C ARG A 266 -26.65 13.97 12.87
N VAL A 267 -26.27 13.14 11.91
CA VAL A 267 -25.33 13.52 10.84
C VAL A 267 -26.11 13.84 9.58
N ARG A 268 -25.84 14.99 9.00
CA ARG A 268 -26.40 15.46 7.73
C ARG A 268 -25.39 15.27 6.61
N LEU A 269 -25.74 14.45 5.63
CA LEU A 269 -25.04 14.28 4.37
C LEU A 269 -25.44 15.38 3.40
N HIS A 270 -24.47 16.12 2.86
CA HIS A 270 -24.70 17.05 1.78
C HIS A 270 -24.26 16.43 0.45
N LEU A 271 -25.20 16.33 -0.48
CA LEU A 271 -25.03 15.75 -1.81
C LEU A 271 -24.91 16.85 -2.87
N GLU A 272 -24.68 16.44 -4.11
CA GLU A 272 -24.70 17.36 -5.25
C GLU A 272 -26.09 17.98 -5.49
N GLY A 273 -26.12 19.20 -6.01
CA GLY A 273 -27.35 19.92 -6.31
C GLY A 273 -28.12 20.44 -5.08
N GLY A 274 -27.44 20.55 -3.92
CA GLY A 274 -28.03 21.10 -2.69
C GLY A 274 -28.97 20.16 -1.93
N LYS A 275 -29.05 18.88 -2.35
CA LYS A 275 -29.81 17.85 -1.64
C LYS A 275 -29.08 17.47 -0.36
N SER A 276 -29.83 17.21 0.72
CA SER A 276 -29.27 16.70 1.97
C SER A 276 -30.14 15.61 2.56
N GLU A 277 -29.50 14.67 3.24
CA GLU A 277 -30.14 13.54 3.91
C GLU A 277 -29.61 13.43 5.34
N VAL A 278 -30.48 13.04 6.27
CA VAL A 278 -30.13 12.92 7.70
C VAL A 278 -30.07 11.46 8.10
N TYR A 279 -29.04 11.14 8.89
CA TYR A 279 -28.69 9.81 9.37
C TYR A 279 -28.35 9.84 10.86
N ASP A 280 -28.62 8.74 11.57
CA ASP A 280 -28.19 8.58 12.96
C ASP A 280 -26.70 8.23 13.04
N HIS A 281 -26.15 7.65 11.95
CA HIS A 281 -24.75 7.26 11.88
C HIS A 281 -24.25 7.30 10.43
N VAL A 282 -23.00 7.72 10.22
CA VAL A 282 -22.33 7.71 8.92
C VAL A 282 -21.01 6.98 9.02
N ILE A 283 -20.79 6.04 8.11
CA ILE A 283 -19.51 5.35 7.91
C ILE A 283 -18.87 5.94 6.65
N LEU A 284 -17.80 6.69 6.83
CA LEU A 284 -16.95 7.14 5.73
C LEU A 284 -15.98 6.00 5.38
N ALA A 285 -16.33 5.25 4.34
CA ALA A 285 -15.60 4.12 3.79
C ALA A 285 -14.80 4.49 2.52
N THR A 286 -14.21 5.68 2.52
CA THR A 286 -13.44 6.28 1.41
C THR A 286 -11.93 6.26 1.71
N HIS A 287 -11.12 6.83 0.81
CA HIS A 287 -9.73 7.15 1.16
C HIS A 287 -9.67 8.19 2.29
N GLY A 288 -8.56 8.24 3.04
CA GLY A 288 -8.42 9.09 4.23
C GLY A 288 -8.45 10.58 3.91
N ASP A 289 -7.82 10.98 2.81
CA ASP A 289 -7.85 12.33 2.25
C ASP A 289 -9.28 12.73 1.82
N GLN A 290 -10.01 11.83 1.17
CA GLN A 290 -11.41 12.03 0.80
C GLN A 290 -12.30 12.15 2.03
N ALA A 291 -12.11 11.29 3.03
CA ALA A 291 -12.85 11.36 4.29
C ALA A 291 -12.58 12.70 4.99
N TYR A 292 -11.32 13.16 5.00
CA TYR A 292 -10.96 14.46 5.55
C TYR A 292 -11.64 15.61 4.80
N SER A 293 -11.57 15.60 3.47
CA SER A 293 -12.23 16.60 2.61
C SER A 293 -13.73 16.68 2.88
N ILE A 294 -14.40 15.54 3.04
CA ILE A 294 -15.84 15.47 3.33
C ILE A 294 -16.18 16.07 4.71
N ILE A 295 -15.35 15.89 5.73
CA ILE A 295 -15.63 16.43 7.07
C ILE A 295 -15.04 17.82 7.30
N GLN A 296 -14.23 18.35 6.38
CA GLN A 296 -13.30 19.46 6.61
C GLN A 296 -13.94 20.66 7.31
N ASP A 297 -15.12 21.06 6.84
CA ASP A 297 -15.88 22.21 7.36
C ASP A 297 -16.44 21.98 8.77
N SER A 298 -16.84 20.75 9.09
CA SER A 298 -17.41 20.37 10.40
C SER A 298 -16.42 19.67 11.33
N ALA A 299 -15.16 19.51 10.91
CA ALA A 299 -14.19 18.72 11.64
C ALA A 299 -13.88 19.35 13.01
N THR A 300 -13.75 18.51 14.03
CA THR A 300 -13.23 18.92 15.34
C THR A 300 -11.71 19.19 15.26
N PRO A 301 -11.11 19.88 16.23
CA PRO A 301 -9.65 20.05 16.28
C PRO A 301 -8.88 18.72 16.26
N GLN A 302 -9.36 17.69 16.97
CA GLN A 302 -8.72 16.37 16.94
C GLN A 302 -8.88 15.68 15.58
N GLU A 303 -10.06 15.78 14.96
CA GLU A 303 -10.27 15.23 13.61
C GLU A 303 -9.35 15.91 12.59
N ARG A 304 -9.22 17.24 12.63
CA ARG A 304 -8.28 17.96 11.77
C ARG A 304 -6.85 17.48 11.96
N GLN A 305 -6.38 17.40 13.21
CA GLN A 305 -5.03 16.98 13.53
C GLN A 305 -4.70 15.56 13.00
N ILE A 306 -5.65 14.63 13.07
CA ILE A 306 -5.43 13.23 12.71
C ILE A 306 -5.66 13.02 11.21
N MET A 307 -6.80 13.50 10.69
CA MET A 307 -7.26 13.20 9.34
C MET A 307 -6.44 13.92 8.27
N SER A 308 -5.83 15.07 8.58
CA SER A 308 -4.97 15.79 7.64
C SER A 308 -3.64 15.08 7.35
N CYS A 309 -3.30 14.02 8.08
CA CYS A 309 -2.07 13.26 7.88
C CYS A 309 -2.19 12.16 6.81
N PHE A 310 -3.41 11.86 6.33
CA PHE A 310 -3.63 10.80 5.34
C PHE A 310 -3.67 11.39 3.95
N GLU A 311 -2.74 10.94 3.11
CA GLU A 311 -2.61 11.37 1.71
C GLU A 311 -2.68 10.15 0.78
N THR A 312 -2.95 10.40 -0.49
CA THR A 312 -2.92 9.36 -1.54
C THR A 312 -2.07 9.77 -2.73
N SER A 313 -1.49 8.77 -3.41
CA SER A 313 -0.88 8.92 -4.74
C SER A 313 -1.83 8.40 -5.81
N ALA A 314 -1.98 9.14 -6.91
CA ALA A 314 -2.67 8.67 -8.10
C ALA A 314 -1.77 7.71 -8.89
N ASN A 315 -2.36 6.63 -9.40
CA ASN A 315 -1.70 5.61 -10.19
C ASN A 315 -2.61 5.19 -11.34
N THR A 316 -2.06 5.13 -12.55
CA THR A 316 -2.80 4.72 -13.75
C THR A 316 -2.50 3.26 -14.07
N ALA A 317 -3.55 2.44 -14.20
CA ALA A 317 -3.47 1.06 -14.66
C ALA A 317 -3.94 0.93 -16.11
N PHE A 318 -3.22 0.16 -16.91
CA PHE A 318 -3.61 -0.21 -18.26
C PHE A 318 -3.81 -1.72 -18.33
N LEU A 319 -4.92 -2.17 -18.93
CA LEU A 319 -5.12 -3.55 -19.35
C LEU A 319 -4.73 -3.66 -20.83
N HIS A 320 -3.75 -4.50 -21.16
CA HIS A 320 -3.21 -4.61 -22.51
C HIS A 320 -2.53 -5.97 -22.79
N SER A 321 -1.96 -6.09 -24.00
CA SER A 321 -1.13 -7.22 -24.44
C SER A 321 0.26 -6.80 -24.96
N ASP A 322 0.64 -5.52 -24.83
CA ASP A 322 1.97 -5.02 -25.21
C ASP A 322 3.14 -5.66 -24.42
N LEU A 323 4.02 -6.37 -25.14
CA LEU A 323 5.20 -7.03 -24.58
C LEU A 323 6.40 -6.09 -24.35
N SER A 324 6.37 -4.86 -24.84
CA SER A 324 7.39 -3.86 -24.55
C SER A 324 7.43 -3.46 -23.07
N LEU A 325 6.34 -3.76 -22.35
CA LEU A 325 6.18 -3.58 -20.90
C LEU A 325 6.40 -4.91 -20.14
N MET A 326 7.22 -5.80 -20.66
CA MET A 326 7.66 -7.04 -19.98
C MET A 326 9.19 -7.17 -20.03
N PRO A 327 9.81 -7.94 -19.12
CA PRO A 327 11.22 -8.29 -19.24
C PRO A 327 11.52 -8.93 -20.60
N VAL A 328 12.68 -8.58 -21.17
CA VAL A 328 13.14 -9.10 -22.47
C VAL A 328 13.40 -10.60 -22.35
N SER A 329 14.04 -11.03 -21.26
CA SER A 329 14.22 -12.45 -20.98
C SER A 329 12.92 -13.06 -20.45
N ARG A 330 12.35 -14.00 -21.22
CA ARG A 330 11.20 -14.81 -20.76
C ARG A 330 11.49 -15.62 -19.49
N LYS A 331 12.75 -15.87 -19.15
CA LYS A 331 13.15 -16.51 -17.89
C LYS A 331 12.94 -15.60 -16.66
N ALA A 332 12.90 -14.29 -16.87
CA ALA A 332 12.64 -13.30 -15.82
C ALA A 332 11.15 -12.99 -15.64
N TRP A 333 10.28 -13.53 -16.50
CA TRP A 333 8.84 -13.32 -16.40
C TRP A 333 8.31 -13.86 -15.08
N SER A 334 7.69 -12.96 -14.34
CA SER A 334 7.13 -13.22 -13.02
C SER A 334 5.68 -12.78 -12.98
N SER A 335 4.97 -13.09 -11.89
CA SER A 335 3.64 -12.55 -11.64
C SER A 335 3.69 -11.02 -11.64
N TRP A 336 4.74 -10.44 -11.03
CA TRP A 336 4.97 -9.00 -10.85
C TRP A 336 6.33 -8.64 -11.46
N ASN A 337 6.34 -7.74 -12.44
CA ASN A 337 7.55 -7.37 -13.18
C ASN A 337 7.79 -5.87 -13.02
N PHE A 338 8.76 -5.49 -12.20
CA PHE A 338 9.16 -4.11 -12.03
C PHE A 338 10.05 -3.67 -13.19
N LEU A 339 9.65 -2.60 -13.86
CA LEU A 339 10.40 -2.01 -14.96
C LEU A 339 10.98 -0.68 -14.50
N THR A 340 12.24 -0.44 -14.83
CA THR A 340 12.89 0.84 -14.48
C THR A 340 13.99 1.21 -15.46
N LEU A 341 14.42 2.47 -15.38
CA LEU A 341 15.53 3.02 -16.14
C LEU A 341 16.54 3.61 -15.15
N SER A 342 17.82 3.45 -15.45
CA SER A 342 18.90 4.16 -14.76
C SER A 342 18.78 5.65 -15.07
N ASN A 343 18.82 6.49 -14.04
CA ASN A 343 18.85 7.93 -14.21
C ASN A 343 20.32 8.38 -14.34
N ARG A 344 20.72 8.72 -15.57
CA ARG A 344 22.10 9.12 -15.90
C ARG A 344 22.51 10.45 -15.26
N ASP A 345 21.55 11.36 -15.04
CA ASP A 345 21.83 12.69 -14.51
C ASP A 345 22.07 12.67 -13.00
N THR A 346 21.35 11.81 -12.27
CA THR A 346 21.50 11.66 -10.82
C THR A 346 22.42 10.51 -10.42
N GLY A 347 22.89 9.72 -11.40
CA GLY A 347 23.66 8.50 -11.18
C GLY A 347 22.88 7.39 -10.47
N ARG A 348 21.54 7.51 -10.36
CA ARG A 348 20.71 6.54 -9.66
C ARG A 348 20.40 5.33 -10.53
N SER A 349 20.43 4.18 -9.88
CA SER A 349 20.09 2.87 -10.44
C SER A 349 18.65 2.78 -10.96
N ASN A 350 17.72 3.57 -10.42
CA ASN A 350 16.30 3.54 -10.79
C ASN A 350 15.79 4.98 -10.94
N THR A 351 14.86 5.19 -11.88
CA THR A 351 14.10 6.43 -11.98
C THR A 351 13.08 6.53 -10.84
N ASP A 352 12.68 7.75 -10.48
CA ASP A 352 11.70 7.99 -9.41
C ASP A 352 10.25 7.79 -9.90
N GLN A 353 10.02 6.70 -10.62
CA GLN A 353 8.71 6.27 -11.10
C GLN A 353 8.58 4.77 -10.86
N VAL A 354 7.51 4.36 -10.19
CA VAL A 354 7.14 2.95 -10.13
C VAL A 354 6.53 2.56 -11.46
N SER A 355 7.02 1.49 -12.09
CA SER A 355 6.39 0.87 -13.25
C SER A 355 6.32 -0.62 -13.03
N LEU A 356 5.11 -1.18 -13.02
CA LEU A 356 4.88 -2.56 -12.61
C LEU A 356 3.90 -3.23 -13.54
N THR A 357 4.32 -4.32 -14.18
CA THR A 357 3.47 -5.16 -15.00
C THR A 357 3.09 -6.44 -14.27
N TYR A 358 1.79 -6.63 -14.07
CA TYR A 358 1.17 -7.86 -13.62
C TYR A 358 0.93 -8.80 -14.80
N ASN A 359 1.41 -10.04 -14.68
CA ASN A 359 1.12 -11.10 -15.65
C ASN A 359 -0.14 -11.85 -15.23
N MET A 360 -1.28 -11.52 -15.86
CA MET A 360 -2.59 -12.06 -15.48
C MET A 360 -2.78 -13.51 -15.92
N ASN A 361 -2.02 -13.98 -16.91
CA ASN A 361 -1.97 -15.41 -17.23
C ASN A 361 -1.47 -16.23 -16.04
N ILE A 362 -0.50 -15.71 -15.27
CA ILE A 362 0.03 -16.37 -14.07
C ILE A 362 -0.92 -16.14 -12.88
N LEU A 363 -1.32 -14.89 -12.63
CA LEU A 363 -2.04 -14.53 -11.42
C LEU A 363 -3.48 -15.07 -11.37
N GLN A 364 -4.18 -15.06 -12.50
CA GLN A 364 -5.57 -15.50 -12.62
C GLN A 364 -5.73 -16.81 -13.39
N HIS A 365 -4.63 -17.47 -13.76
CA HIS A 365 -4.64 -18.69 -14.59
C HIS A 365 -5.34 -18.50 -15.94
N ILE A 366 -5.25 -17.30 -16.53
CA ILE A 366 -5.85 -17.03 -17.84
C ILE A 366 -5.08 -17.80 -18.93
N PRO A 367 -5.72 -18.71 -19.68
CA PRO A 367 -5.03 -19.55 -20.66
C PRO A 367 -4.40 -18.74 -21.79
N ARG A 368 -3.07 -18.75 -21.86
CA ARG A 368 -2.31 -17.95 -22.84
C ARG A 368 -2.52 -18.42 -24.28
N ASP A 369 -2.76 -19.71 -24.49
CA ASP A 369 -3.07 -20.30 -25.79
C ASP A 369 -4.41 -19.81 -26.38
N ILE A 370 -5.34 -19.40 -25.52
CA ILE A 370 -6.67 -18.89 -25.92
C ILE A 370 -6.69 -17.36 -26.01
N PHE A 371 -6.10 -16.69 -25.03
CA PHE A 371 -6.22 -15.22 -24.87
C PHE A 371 -4.97 -14.44 -25.25
N GLY A 372 -3.85 -15.11 -25.51
CA GLY A 372 -2.55 -14.48 -25.64
C GLY A 372 -2.04 -13.96 -24.28
N ASP A 373 -1.12 -12.99 -24.35
CA ASP A 373 -0.57 -12.33 -23.17
C ASP A 373 -1.58 -11.32 -22.61
N VAL A 374 -2.01 -11.54 -21.37
CA VAL A 374 -2.96 -10.66 -20.66
C VAL A 374 -2.20 -9.97 -19.54
N LEU A 375 -2.01 -8.66 -19.68
CA LEU A 375 -1.14 -7.86 -18.83
C LEU A 375 -1.89 -6.68 -18.23
N VAL A 376 -1.57 -6.36 -16.98
CA VAL A 376 -1.99 -5.10 -16.37
C VAL A 376 -0.73 -4.34 -15.95
N THR A 377 -0.49 -3.16 -16.53
CA THR A 377 0.66 -2.33 -16.15
C THR A 377 0.23 -1.08 -15.41
N LEU A 378 0.80 -0.88 -14.22
CA LEU A 378 0.72 0.34 -13.44
C LEU A 378 1.84 1.29 -13.85
N ASN A 379 1.48 2.54 -14.13
CA ASN A 379 2.38 3.67 -14.38
C ASN A 379 3.51 3.30 -15.36
N PRO A 380 3.17 2.91 -16.60
CA PRO A 380 4.15 2.42 -17.56
C PRO A 380 5.24 3.47 -17.83
N LEU A 381 6.49 3.03 -18.06
CA LEU A 381 7.62 3.93 -18.37
C LEU A 381 7.43 4.70 -19.69
N HIS A 382 6.63 4.12 -20.58
CA HIS A 382 6.20 4.68 -21.85
C HIS A 382 4.76 4.22 -22.11
N ASP A 383 3.98 4.99 -22.87
CA ASP A 383 2.61 4.58 -23.16
C ASP A 383 2.57 3.24 -23.92
N PRO A 384 1.71 2.28 -23.51
CA PRO A 384 1.54 1.02 -24.23
C PRO A 384 1.02 1.25 -25.65
N ASP A 385 1.33 0.35 -26.59
CA ASP A 385 0.78 0.41 -27.96
C ASP A 385 -0.76 0.51 -27.90
N PRO A 386 -1.36 1.62 -28.38
CA PRO A 386 -2.79 1.84 -28.32
C PRO A 386 -3.63 0.72 -28.95
N LYS A 387 -3.07 -0.04 -29.90
CA LYS A 387 -3.75 -1.17 -30.53
C LYS A 387 -3.91 -2.38 -29.62
N THR A 388 -3.11 -2.47 -28.56
CA THR A 388 -3.11 -3.59 -27.61
C THR A 388 -3.89 -3.29 -26.33
N VAL A 389 -4.21 -2.01 -26.08
CA VAL A 389 -4.89 -1.53 -24.88
C VAL A 389 -6.38 -1.83 -24.96
N GLN A 390 -6.93 -2.40 -23.89
CA GLN A 390 -8.36 -2.70 -23.73
C GLN A 390 -9.00 -1.98 -22.54
N GLY A 391 -8.21 -1.32 -21.69
CA GLY A 391 -8.72 -0.52 -20.60
C GLY A 391 -7.67 0.39 -19.97
N ARG A 392 -8.12 1.53 -19.46
CA ARG A 392 -7.33 2.47 -18.65
C ARG A 392 -8.13 2.84 -17.40
N PHE A 393 -7.51 2.74 -16.24
CA PHE A 393 -8.15 2.96 -14.95
C PHE A 393 -7.26 3.83 -14.07
N GLU A 394 -7.88 4.76 -13.34
CA GLU A 394 -7.18 5.59 -12.37
C GLU A 394 -7.48 5.08 -10.96
N TYR A 395 -6.43 4.82 -10.19
CA TYR A 395 -6.48 4.35 -8.81
C TYR A 395 -5.73 5.29 -7.88
N ARG A 396 -6.06 5.20 -6.59
CA ARG A 396 -5.36 5.93 -5.53
C ARG A 396 -4.84 4.97 -4.48
N HIS A 397 -3.59 5.15 -4.08
CA HIS A 397 -2.94 4.34 -3.03
C HIS A 397 -2.57 5.22 -1.84
N PRO A 398 -2.78 4.75 -0.58
CA PRO A 398 -2.38 5.50 0.60
C PRO A 398 -0.87 5.73 0.68
N LEU A 399 -0.46 6.92 1.11
CA LEU A 399 0.94 7.24 1.42
C LEU A 399 1.24 6.98 2.90
N TYR A 400 2.37 6.32 3.15
CA TYR A 400 2.81 5.88 4.47
C TYR A 400 3.96 6.71 5.01
N THR A 401 3.66 7.98 5.32
CA THR A 401 4.61 8.87 5.98
C THR A 401 4.66 8.58 7.49
N PRO A 402 5.70 9.01 8.22
CA PRO A 402 5.75 8.88 9.68
C PRO A 402 4.55 9.56 10.35
N ALA A 403 4.07 10.68 9.78
CA ALA A 403 2.88 11.38 10.26
C ALA A 403 1.62 10.51 10.10
N ALA A 404 1.42 9.88 8.93
CA ALA A 404 0.30 8.98 8.69
C ALA A 404 0.30 7.79 9.67
N VAL A 405 1.47 7.16 9.87
CA VAL A 405 1.61 6.02 10.80
C VAL A 405 1.29 6.41 12.23
N ARG A 406 1.76 7.57 12.71
CA ARG A 406 1.37 8.08 14.04
C ARG A 406 -0.13 8.39 14.14
N ALA A 407 -0.72 8.98 13.09
CA ALA A 407 -2.14 9.28 13.04
C ALA A 407 -3.00 8.01 13.11
N GLN A 408 -2.57 6.89 12.52
CA GLN A 408 -3.25 5.59 12.66
C GLN A 408 -3.41 5.18 14.12
N GLY A 409 -2.36 5.33 14.94
CA GLY A 409 -2.40 5.05 16.38
C GLY A 409 -3.30 5.99 17.19
N MET A 410 -3.81 7.06 16.58
CA MET A 410 -4.69 8.04 17.21
C MET A 410 -6.14 7.92 16.74
N LEU A 411 -6.47 7.06 15.78
CA LEU A 411 -7.81 6.98 15.18
C LEU A 411 -8.92 6.69 16.20
N ASP A 412 -8.65 5.84 17.20
CA ASP A 412 -9.62 5.52 18.25
C ASP A 412 -10.10 6.76 19.04
N ARG A 413 -9.36 7.87 19.00
CA ARG A 413 -9.74 9.14 19.63
C ARG A 413 -10.92 9.83 18.93
N ILE A 414 -11.10 9.60 17.63
CA ILE A 414 -12.12 10.27 16.80
C ILE A 414 -13.26 9.34 16.36
N GLN A 415 -13.05 8.01 16.44
CA GLN A 415 -14.07 7.04 16.03
C GLN A 415 -15.38 7.17 16.83
N ASN A 416 -16.49 7.31 16.11
CA ASN A 416 -17.85 7.28 16.64
C ASN A 416 -18.11 8.29 17.79
N LYS A 417 -17.42 9.44 17.80
CA LYS A 417 -17.63 10.48 18.82
C LYS A 417 -18.83 11.37 18.54
N ARG A 418 -19.19 11.55 17.26
CA ARG A 418 -20.30 12.39 16.80
C ARG A 418 -21.17 11.70 15.73
N GLY A 419 -21.34 10.38 15.84
CA GLY A 419 -22.09 9.59 14.86
C GLY A 419 -21.36 9.37 13.53
N ILE A 420 -20.06 9.68 13.45
CA ILE A 420 -19.22 9.46 12.26
C ILE A 420 -18.16 8.41 12.59
N SER A 421 -17.99 7.45 11.69
CA SER A 421 -16.92 6.44 11.75
C SER A 421 -16.11 6.45 10.47
N TYR A 422 -14.81 6.18 10.61
CA TYR A 422 -13.86 6.18 9.50
C TYR A 422 -13.39 4.75 9.23
N ALA A 423 -13.47 4.30 7.99
CA ALA A 423 -13.04 2.97 7.59
C ALA A 423 -12.35 3.05 6.22
N GLY A 424 -11.34 2.22 5.99
CA GLY A 424 -10.61 2.22 4.74
C GLY A 424 -9.26 1.52 4.88
N ALA A 425 -8.65 1.16 3.76
CA ALA A 425 -7.36 0.46 3.75
C ALA A 425 -6.25 1.26 4.44
N TRP A 426 -6.35 2.59 4.40
CA TRP A 426 -5.43 3.54 5.02
C TRP A 426 -5.41 3.50 6.56
N THR A 427 -6.33 2.78 7.22
CA THR A 427 -6.29 2.62 8.68
C THR A 427 -5.19 1.66 9.16
N LYS A 428 -4.58 0.89 8.24
CA LYS A 428 -3.44 -0.01 8.48
C LYS A 428 -2.50 -0.01 7.26
N TYR A 429 -2.08 -1.14 6.71
CA TYR A 429 -1.02 -1.22 5.69
C TYR A 429 -1.47 -0.90 4.25
N GLY A 430 -2.75 -0.64 4.01
CA GLY A 430 -3.23 -0.19 2.70
C GLY A 430 -3.75 -1.33 1.83
N PHE A 431 -3.89 -2.53 2.39
CA PHE A 431 -4.32 -3.72 1.68
C PHE A 431 -5.83 -3.93 1.76
N HIS A 432 -6.32 -4.87 0.96
CA HIS A 432 -7.74 -5.16 0.91
C HIS A 432 -8.27 -5.70 2.25
N GLU A 433 -7.51 -6.56 2.94
CA GLU A 433 -7.86 -7.02 4.30
C GLU A 433 -7.97 -5.83 5.26
N ASP A 434 -7.09 -4.84 5.17
CA ASP A 434 -7.11 -3.69 6.07
C ASP A 434 -8.39 -2.89 5.91
N GLY A 435 -8.77 -2.61 4.65
CA GLY A 435 -10.02 -1.95 4.32
C GLY A 435 -11.22 -2.79 4.77
N PHE A 436 -11.26 -4.06 4.37
CA PHE A 436 -12.34 -4.98 4.69
C PHE A 436 -12.54 -5.12 6.20
N SER A 437 -11.46 -5.35 6.95
CA SER A 437 -11.48 -5.52 8.40
C SER A 437 -11.87 -4.22 9.12
N SER A 438 -11.45 -3.05 8.63
CA SER A 438 -11.87 -1.76 9.21
C SER A 438 -13.38 -1.55 9.10
N GLY A 439 -13.99 -1.93 7.97
CA GLY A 439 -15.44 -1.87 7.78
C GLY A 439 -16.18 -2.83 8.70
N LEU A 440 -15.70 -4.07 8.83
CA LEU A 440 -16.24 -5.03 9.81
C LEU A 440 -16.14 -4.48 11.23
N LYS A 441 -14.99 -3.94 11.62
CA LYS A 441 -14.74 -3.40 12.96
C LYS A 441 -15.73 -2.28 13.30
N VAL A 442 -15.95 -1.33 12.39
CA VAL A 442 -16.95 -0.27 12.58
C VAL A 442 -18.35 -0.85 12.75
N ALA A 443 -18.75 -1.79 11.88
CA ALA A 443 -20.08 -2.41 11.97
C ALA A 443 -20.28 -3.17 13.30
N THR A 444 -19.26 -3.88 13.80
CA THR A 444 -19.34 -4.64 15.04
C THR A 444 -19.28 -3.75 16.27
N GLU A 445 -18.29 -2.86 16.36
CA GLU A 445 -18.00 -2.10 17.58
C GLU A 445 -18.92 -0.89 17.75
N HIS A 446 -19.32 -0.23 16.67
CA HIS A 446 -20.11 1.01 16.74
C HIS A 446 -21.61 0.78 16.55
N LEU A 447 -21.97 -0.33 15.91
CA LEU A 447 -23.35 -0.65 15.50
C LEU A 447 -23.79 -2.07 15.90
N GLY A 448 -22.97 -2.83 16.63
CA GLY A 448 -23.40 -4.10 17.24
C GLY A 448 -23.68 -5.23 16.25
N ALA A 449 -23.09 -5.20 15.04
CA ALA A 449 -23.17 -6.33 14.12
C ALA A 449 -22.48 -7.58 14.71
N ASN A 450 -23.06 -8.76 14.46
CA ASN A 450 -22.48 -10.03 14.86
C ASN A 450 -21.89 -10.76 13.64
N LEU A 451 -20.60 -11.07 13.69
CA LEU A 451 -19.92 -11.78 12.60
C LEU A 451 -20.13 -13.30 12.75
N PRO A 452 -20.30 -14.04 11.64
CA PRO A 452 -20.42 -15.51 11.65
C PRO A 452 -19.08 -16.23 11.80
N PHE A 453 -18.03 -15.51 12.19
CA PHE A 453 -16.67 -15.99 12.45
C PHE A 453 -15.98 -15.05 13.44
N GLN A 454 -14.93 -15.52 14.10
CA GLN A 454 -14.12 -14.70 15.00
C GLN A 454 -13.27 -13.71 14.19
N PHE A 455 -13.41 -12.41 14.50
CA PHE A 455 -12.55 -11.37 13.95
C PHE A 455 -11.10 -11.59 14.35
N LYS A 456 -10.16 -11.43 13.41
CA LYS A 456 -8.72 -11.57 13.65
C LYS A 456 -7.97 -10.30 13.23
N ASP A 457 -7.12 -9.78 14.09
CA ASP A 457 -6.23 -8.69 13.72
C ASP A 457 -5.03 -9.20 12.90
N SER A 458 -4.99 -8.83 11.62
CA SER A 458 -3.90 -9.18 10.70
C SER A 458 -2.56 -8.48 11.00
N THR A 459 -2.56 -7.37 11.77
CA THR A 459 -1.36 -6.57 12.06
C THR A 459 -0.29 -7.38 12.82
N PHE A 460 -0.72 -8.37 13.61
CA PHE A 460 0.18 -9.25 14.36
C PHE A 460 -0.09 -10.72 14.04
N SER A 461 -0.38 -11.03 12.77
CA SER A 461 -0.67 -12.40 12.33
C SER A 461 0.42 -13.42 12.70
N ARG A 462 1.67 -12.97 12.84
CA ARG A 462 2.83 -13.77 13.28
C ARG A 462 3.25 -13.54 14.74
N GLY A 463 2.40 -12.86 15.51
CA GLY A 463 2.69 -12.39 16.86
C GLY A 463 3.41 -11.04 16.88
N LYS A 464 3.65 -10.52 18.09
CA LYS A 464 4.28 -9.20 18.28
C LYS A 464 5.81 -9.21 18.12
N LYS A 465 6.47 -10.30 18.50
CA LYS A 465 7.95 -10.40 18.48
C LYS A 465 8.40 -11.67 17.76
N PRO A 466 9.41 -11.59 16.87
CA PRO A 466 9.99 -12.77 16.27
C PRO A 466 10.71 -13.60 17.33
N ARG A 467 10.42 -14.90 17.37
CA ARG A 467 11.14 -15.87 18.20
C ARG A 467 12.26 -16.48 17.37
N LEU A 468 13.50 -16.33 17.84
CA LEU A 468 14.67 -16.88 17.16
C LEU A 468 14.98 -18.27 17.74
N GLY A 469 14.92 -19.30 16.90
CA GLY A 469 15.40 -20.64 17.27
C GLY A 469 16.90 -20.82 17.01
N LEU A 470 17.45 -21.95 17.44
CA LEU A 470 18.87 -22.31 17.24
C LEU A 470 19.31 -22.19 15.78
N LYS A 471 18.48 -22.65 14.83
CA LYS A 471 18.75 -22.52 13.38
C LYS A 471 19.00 -21.07 12.96
N ASN A 472 18.21 -20.12 13.48
CA ASN A 472 18.37 -18.70 13.16
C ASN A 472 19.68 -18.16 13.74
N LEU A 473 20.08 -18.59 14.93
CA LEU A 473 21.35 -18.20 15.55
C LEU A 473 22.55 -18.67 14.73
N PHE A 474 22.56 -19.92 14.27
CA PHE A 474 23.63 -20.43 13.39
C PHE A 474 23.73 -19.66 12.07
N ILE A 475 22.59 -19.38 11.43
CA ILE A 475 22.57 -18.58 10.20
C ILE A 475 23.13 -17.17 10.47
N ARG A 476 22.70 -16.53 11.57
CA ARG A 476 23.19 -15.20 11.98
C ARG A 476 24.69 -15.20 12.26
N MET A 477 25.24 -16.24 12.89
CA MET A 477 26.68 -16.39 13.10
C MET A 477 27.43 -16.47 11.75
N GLY A 478 26.94 -17.27 10.80
CA GLY A 478 27.52 -17.37 9.47
C GLY A 478 27.49 -16.03 8.70
N ILE A 479 26.37 -15.31 8.78
CA ILE A 479 26.22 -13.96 8.22
C ILE A 479 27.28 -13.02 8.83
N HIS A 480 27.42 -13.02 10.16
CA HIS A 480 28.36 -12.14 10.84
C HIS A 480 29.82 -12.44 10.46
N TRP A 481 30.18 -13.72 10.40
CA TRP A 481 31.52 -14.13 9.99
C TRP A 481 31.83 -13.70 8.55
N LEU A 482 30.90 -13.94 7.62
CA LEU A 482 31.06 -13.50 6.24
C LEU A 482 31.13 -11.97 6.14
N GLN A 483 30.36 -11.24 6.94
CA GLN A 483 30.42 -9.79 6.95
C GLN A 483 31.78 -9.25 7.39
N ILE A 484 32.39 -9.81 8.44
CA ILE A 484 33.75 -9.46 8.87
C ILE A 484 34.74 -9.63 7.71
N TRP A 485 34.62 -10.73 6.95
CA TRP A 485 35.45 -10.95 5.76
C TRP A 485 35.22 -9.90 4.66
N LEU A 486 33.96 -9.56 4.37
CA LEU A 486 33.62 -8.53 3.38
C LEU A 486 34.18 -7.16 3.77
N ASP A 487 34.07 -6.81 5.05
CA ASP A 487 34.56 -5.54 5.59
C ASP A 487 36.10 -5.49 5.55
N ALA A 488 36.76 -6.60 5.88
CA ALA A 488 38.22 -6.74 5.78
C ALA A 488 38.70 -6.63 4.32
N LEU A 489 38.04 -7.30 3.37
CA LEU A 489 38.33 -7.19 1.94
C LEU A 489 38.10 -5.77 1.42
N GLY A 490 37.02 -5.11 1.83
CA GLY A 490 36.74 -3.72 1.47
C GLY A 490 37.75 -2.73 2.06
N TRP A 491 38.24 -2.99 3.28
CA TRP A 491 39.32 -2.22 3.89
C TRP A 491 40.66 -2.41 3.16
N LEU A 492 41.04 -3.65 2.85
CA LEU A 492 42.21 -3.97 2.03
C LEU A 492 42.14 -3.31 0.65
N GLY A 493 40.97 -3.37 0.00
CA GLY A 493 40.76 -2.68 -1.29
C GLY A 493 40.96 -1.18 -1.21
N ARG A 494 40.46 -0.53 -0.14
CA ARG A 494 40.67 0.92 0.11
C ARG A 494 42.12 1.28 0.40
N LEU A 495 42.89 0.38 1.00
CA LEU A 495 44.33 0.55 1.21
C LEU A 495 45.13 0.42 -0.09
N VAL A 496 44.76 -0.52 -0.95
CA VAL A 496 45.50 -0.83 -2.19
C VAL A 496 45.16 0.15 -3.32
N PHE A 497 43.89 0.55 -3.45
CA PHE A 497 43.40 1.36 -4.56
C PHE A 497 42.95 2.78 -4.15
N GLY A 498 43.13 3.15 -2.88
CA GLY A 498 42.64 4.41 -2.31
C GLY A 498 41.16 4.37 -1.92
N THR A 499 40.71 5.29 -1.06
CA THR A 499 39.29 5.44 -0.75
C THR A 499 38.55 5.98 -1.98
N PRO A 500 37.54 5.28 -2.51
CA PRO A 500 36.64 5.93 -3.45
C PRO A 500 35.95 7.07 -2.69
N VAL A 501 36.00 8.28 -3.27
CA VAL A 501 35.25 9.41 -2.76
C VAL A 501 33.77 9.00 -2.78
N PRO A 502 33.04 9.07 -1.65
CA PRO A 502 31.61 8.79 -1.68
C PRO A 502 30.95 9.86 -2.55
N ALA A 503 30.52 9.49 -3.74
CA ALA A 503 29.52 10.26 -4.48
C ALA A 503 28.20 10.02 -3.75
N TYR A 504 27.92 10.79 -2.70
CA TYR A 504 26.59 11.18 -2.22
C TYR A 504 26.74 11.97 -0.91
N ARG A 505 26.64 13.30 -0.98
CA ARG A 505 26.14 14.11 0.13
C ARG A 505 24.65 14.31 -0.14
N MET A 506 23.78 13.74 0.68
CA MET A 506 22.39 14.20 0.75
C MET A 506 22.41 15.64 1.28
N ASN A 507 22.30 16.63 0.40
CA ASN A 507 21.94 18.00 0.79
C ASN A 507 20.43 18.03 1.07
N GLY A 508 20.05 17.51 2.23
CA GLY A 508 18.75 17.76 2.84
C GLY A 508 18.88 18.83 3.91
N ASN A 509 18.88 20.11 3.51
CA ASN A 509 18.73 21.22 4.44
C ASN A 509 17.76 22.26 3.86
N GLY A 510 16.48 21.90 3.85
CA GLY A 510 15.37 22.83 3.69
C GLY A 510 14.72 23.11 5.05
N MET A 511 15.44 23.78 5.96
CA MET A 511 14.83 24.41 7.13
C MET A 511 14.85 25.93 6.95
N THR A 512 13.71 26.47 6.54
CA THR A 512 13.42 27.91 6.66
C THR A 512 13.24 28.25 8.14
N ASN A 513 14.30 28.69 8.80
CA ASN A 513 14.21 29.32 10.12
C ASN A 513 13.94 30.82 9.94
N GLY A 514 12.67 31.21 10.06
CA GLY A 514 12.30 32.59 10.29
C GLY A 514 12.57 32.97 11.74
N ARG A 515 13.53 33.87 11.97
CA ARG A 515 13.64 34.62 13.23
C ARG A 515 13.71 36.11 12.94
N LYS A 516 12.65 36.80 13.36
CA LYS A 516 12.54 38.26 13.46
C LYS A 516 13.69 38.80 14.32
N ALA A 517 14.30 39.90 13.86
CA ALA A 517 14.96 40.87 14.73
C ALA A 517 14.57 42.28 14.26
N ASN A 518 13.89 43.00 15.15
CA ASN A 518 13.60 44.43 15.05
C ASN A 518 14.88 45.26 15.26
N GLY A 519 14.92 46.47 14.70
CA GLY A 519 15.90 47.53 15.00
C GLY A 519 16.23 48.36 13.76
N VAL A 520 15.36 49.26 13.30
CA VAL A 520 15.29 50.70 13.68
C VAL A 520 16.37 51.57 13.02
N ASN A 521 15.86 52.52 12.21
CA ASN A 521 16.35 53.87 11.83
C ASN A 521 17.38 54.09 10.70
N GLY A 522 17.04 55.10 9.88
CA GLY A 522 17.97 55.93 9.09
C GLY A 522 17.78 55.79 7.57
N VAL A 523 16.77 56.39 6.95
CA VAL A 523 16.71 57.79 6.43
C VAL A 523 17.56 58.02 5.16
N ASN A 524 16.82 58.41 4.10
CA ASN A 524 17.15 59.28 2.95
C ASN A 524 17.83 58.76 1.67
N GLY A 525 17.28 59.27 0.54
CA GLY A 525 17.91 59.38 -0.78
C GLY A 525 17.13 58.66 -1.89
N HIS A 526 15.93 59.09 -2.28
CA HIS A 526 15.64 60.10 -3.32
C HIS A 526 16.09 59.75 -4.76
N HIS A 527 15.16 60.02 -5.69
CA HIS A 527 15.19 59.93 -7.17
C HIS A 527 15.02 58.53 -7.76
N GLY A 528 14.16 58.30 -8.75
CA GLY A 528 13.30 59.20 -9.50
C GLY A 528 12.90 58.53 -10.81
N MET A 529 11.59 58.55 -11.07
CA MET A 529 10.91 58.62 -12.36
C MET A 529 10.98 57.51 -13.44
N ASN A 530 9.75 57.26 -13.92
CA ASN A 530 9.30 56.86 -15.26
C ASN A 530 9.59 55.41 -15.69
N GLY A 531 8.64 54.63 -16.22
CA GLY A 531 7.29 54.90 -16.70
C GLY A 531 6.92 53.83 -17.73
N THR A 532 5.61 53.61 -17.93
CA THR A 532 4.95 52.89 -19.06
C THR A 532 5.18 51.38 -19.18
N LYS A 533 4.16 50.53 -18.97
CA LYS A 533 2.99 50.16 -19.82
C LYS A 533 3.32 49.14 -20.90
N GLU A 534 2.67 47.97 -20.80
CA GLU A 534 2.06 47.09 -21.84
C GLU A 534 2.00 45.66 -21.27
N ARG A 535 0.87 45.09 -20.81
CA ARG A 535 -0.24 44.45 -21.56
C ARG A 535 0.17 43.74 -22.86
N LEU A 536 0.17 42.41 -22.86
CA LEU A 536 -0.83 41.58 -23.56
C LEU A 536 -0.57 40.07 -23.38
N ALA A 537 -1.70 39.34 -23.34
CA ALA A 537 -1.91 37.88 -23.40
C ALA A 537 -1.51 37.04 -22.18
#